data_AF-A0A2A9GPG6-F1
#
_entry.id   AF-A0A2A9GPG6-F1
#
_cell.length_a   1.000
_cell.length_b   1.000
_cell.length_c   1.000
_cell.angle_alpha   90.00
_cell.angle_beta   90.00
_cell.angle_gamma   90.00
#
_symmetry.space_group_name_H-M   'P 1'
#
loop_
_entity.id
_entity.type
_entity.pdbx_description
1 polymer ?
#
loop_
_entity_poly.entity_id
_entity_poly.type
_entity_poly.pdbx_seq_one_letter_code
_entity_poly.pdbx_strand_id
1 'polypeptide(L)'
;MSEQRPEQANQGSEQGERGRVVAGQTDDGRVYVVSPQAMAVESAEPDQDRESVTDMVPQPDKVMRIATMTQKLLDEIKAAPLDDPSRKRISEAYGTSIEELKSGLDPKLAAELERITEPFAEGSTPSDAELRIAQAQLVGWLEGLFQGIQTAIFAQQMAARAQLEQMRRALPPGAGPMPGQPGQPGQPGQPGHDPNQPGSGGSGMYL
;
A
#
# COMPACT_ATOMS: atom_id res chain seq x y z
N MET A 1 26.95 -27.14 -73.96
CA MET A 1 27.79 -27.33 -72.76
C MET A 1 27.95 -25.97 -72.11
N SER A 2 27.42 -25.64 -70.94
CA SER A 2 26.60 -26.35 -69.95
C SER A 2 25.94 -25.30 -69.05
N GLU A 3 24.64 -25.53 -68.72
CA GLU A 3 23.94 -25.36 -67.42
C GLU A 3 23.92 -23.96 -66.74
N GLN A 4 22.79 -23.22 -66.60
CA GLN A 4 21.57 -23.40 -65.75
C GLN A 4 21.90 -23.83 -64.31
N ARG A 5 21.46 -23.23 -63.18
CA ARG A 5 20.18 -22.59 -62.78
C ARG A 5 20.41 -21.91 -61.38
N PRO A 6 19.41 -21.39 -60.63
CA PRO A 6 19.38 -20.02 -60.11
C PRO A 6 19.41 -19.88 -58.57
N GLU A 7 19.49 -18.64 -58.09
CA GLU A 7 19.05 -18.21 -56.76
C GLU A 7 17.65 -18.79 -56.45
N GLN A 8 17.56 -19.60 -55.39
CA GLN A 8 16.28 -19.98 -54.80
C GLN A 8 16.05 -19.18 -53.52
N ALA A 9 14.97 -18.42 -53.60
CA ALA A 9 14.23 -17.79 -52.53
C ALA A 9 14.06 -18.72 -51.31
N ASN A 10 14.28 -18.15 -50.13
CA ASN A 10 13.49 -18.52 -48.96
C ASN A 10 12.63 -17.30 -48.59
N GLN A 11 11.45 -17.22 -49.19
CA GLN A 11 10.37 -16.38 -48.68
C GLN A 11 9.73 -17.12 -47.50
N GLY A 12 9.82 -16.53 -46.32
CA GLY A 12 9.18 -17.02 -45.11
C GLY A 12 8.81 -15.85 -44.21
N SER A 13 7.66 -15.24 -44.52
CA SER A 13 6.77 -14.57 -43.57
C SER A 13 7.20 -13.19 -43.02
N GLU A 14 6.79 -12.14 -43.73
CA GLU A 14 6.38 -10.88 -43.09
C GLU A 14 5.26 -11.16 -42.09
N GLN A 15 5.57 -11.14 -40.80
CA GLN A 15 4.56 -10.98 -39.73
C GLN A 15 5.21 -10.40 -38.47
N GLY A 16 4.98 -9.09 -38.26
CA GLY A 16 4.97 -8.46 -36.95
C GLY A 16 6.29 -7.91 -36.44
N GLU A 17 6.50 -6.60 -36.62
CA GLU A 17 7.23 -5.78 -35.66
C GLU A 17 6.63 -5.99 -34.26
N ARG A 18 7.25 -6.84 -33.44
CA ARG A 18 7.02 -6.90 -32.00
C ARG A 18 8.37 -6.92 -31.30
N GLY A 19 8.54 -5.97 -30.39
CA GLY A 19 9.81 -5.59 -29.75
C GLY A 19 10.70 -6.76 -29.37
N ARG A 20 11.90 -6.76 -29.93
CA ARG A 20 12.97 -7.69 -29.56
C ARG A 20 13.40 -7.38 -28.13
N VAL A 21 12.98 -8.24 -27.21
CA VAL A 21 13.48 -8.25 -25.83
C VAL A 21 14.88 -8.85 -25.85
N VAL A 22 15.89 -8.06 -25.51
CA VAL A 22 17.28 -8.54 -25.38
C VAL A 22 17.57 -8.71 -23.90
N ALA A 23 17.79 -9.96 -23.47
CA ALA A 23 18.29 -10.29 -22.14
C ALA A 23 19.81 -10.45 -22.20
N GLY A 24 20.53 -9.70 -21.36
CA GLY A 24 21.99 -9.78 -21.22
C GLY A 24 22.39 -9.81 -19.75
N GLN A 25 23.57 -10.34 -19.46
CA GLN A 25 24.18 -10.32 -18.12
C GLN A 25 25.42 -9.41 -18.16
N THR A 26 25.51 -8.47 -17.23
CA THR A 26 26.71 -7.65 -17.03
C THR A 26 27.80 -8.47 -16.32
N ASP A 27 29.06 -8.07 -16.47
CA ASP A 27 30.21 -8.71 -15.81
C ASP A 27 30.09 -8.74 -14.27
N ASP A 28 29.19 -7.92 -13.71
CA ASP A 28 28.86 -7.79 -12.29
C ASP A 28 27.66 -8.67 -11.87
N GLY A 29 27.25 -9.62 -12.71
CA GLY A 29 26.18 -10.58 -12.46
C GLY A 29 24.76 -10.06 -12.66
N ARG A 30 24.56 -8.75 -12.91
CA ARG A 30 23.22 -8.15 -13.08
C ARG A 30 22.63 -8.49 -14.45
N VAL A 31 21.40 -9.00 -14.44
CA VAL A 31 20.63 -9.32 -15.66
C VAL A 31 19.79 -8.11 -16.06
N TYR A 32 19.90 -7.67 -17.30
CA TYR A 32 19.08 -6.59 -17.85
C TYR A 32 18.25 -7.08 -19.03
N VAL A 33 17.00 -6.64 -19.07
CA VAL A 33 16.03 -6.97 -20.09
C VAL A 33 15.56 -5.65 -20.73
N VAL A 34 16.04 -5.37 -21.95
CA VAL A 34 15.64 -4.15 -22.66
C VAL A 34 14.36 -4.43 -23.44
N SER A 35 13.27 -3.76 -23.04
CA SER A 35 12.04 -3.67 -23.84
C SER A 35 11.78 -2.19 -24.20
N PRO A 36 11.09 -1.89 -25.31
CA PRO A 36 10.93 -0.51 -25.78
C PRO A 36 10.21 0.46 -24.83
N GLN A 37 9.63 -0.01 -23.71
CA GLN A 37 8.77 0.79 -22.85
C GLN A 37 9.20 0.94 -21.39
N ALA A 38 10.25 0.28 -20.90
CA ALA A 38 10.78 0.53 -19.54
C ALA A 38 12.13 -0.15 -19.34
N MET A 39 13.10 0.59 -18.81
CA MET A 39 14.28 0.03 -18.14
C MET A 39 13.84 -0.44 -16.75
N ALA A 40 13.49 -1.72 -16.59
CA ALA A 40 13.29 -2.32 -15.28
C ALA A 40 14.60 -2.99 -14.85
N VAL A 41 15.28 -2.39 -13.87
CA VAL A 41 16.41 -3.02 -13.18
C VAL A 41 15.82 -3.70 -11.95
N GLU A 42 15.64 -5.01 -12.00
CA GLU A 42 15.28 -5.80 -10.81
C GLU A 42 16.58 -6.16 -10.09
N SER A 43 16.94 -5.35 -9.10
CA SER A 43 18.01 -5.70 -8.15
C SER A 43 17.46 -6.73 -7.17
N ALA A 44 17.97 -7.96 -7.25
CA ALA A 44 17.77 -8.97 -6.22
C ALA A 44 18.66 -8.64 -5.01
N GLU A 45 18.18 -7.76 -4.14
CA GLU A 45 18.71 -7.61 -2.77
C GLU A 45 17.66 -8.06 -1.74
N PRO A 46 18.08 -8.72 -0.64
CA PRO A 46 17.16 -9.31 0.32
C PRO A 46 16.53 -8.23 1.21
N ASP A 47 15.26 -7.93 0.97
CA ASP A 47 14.16 -7.66 1.94
C ASP A 47 14.48 -6.90 3.26
N GLN A 48 15.41 -5.93 3.27
CA GLN A 48 15.70 -5.09 4.45
C GLN A 48 15.20 -3.64 4.32
N ASP A 49 14.85 -3.18 3.11
CA ASP A 49 14.39 -1.79 2.86
C ASP A 49 12.90 -1.68 2.53
N ARG A 50 12.10 -2.72 2.80
CA ARG A 50 10.64 -2.58 2.81
C ARG A 50 10.20 -2.06 4.18
N GLU A 51 10.51 -0.79 4.43
CA GLU A 51 9.90 -0.02 5.52
C GLU A 51 8.39 -0.27 5.45
N SER A 52 7.81 -0.83 6.52
CA SER A 52 6.40 -1.19 6.47
C SER A 52 5.61 0.07 6.18
N VAL A 53 4.63 -0.02 5.30
CA VAL A 53 3.77 1.12 4.93
C VAL A 53 3.07 1.71 6.17
N THR A 54 2.90 0.89 7.20
CA THR A 54 2.41 1.30 8.52
C THR A 54 3.40 2.11 9.34
N ASP A 55 4.70 1.93 9.12
CA ASP A 55 5.77 2.58 9.89
C ASP A 55 6.03 4.01 9.40
N MET A 56 5.66 4.31 8.15
CA MET A 56 5.73 5.66 7.58
C MET A 56 4.79 6.64 8.30
N VAL A 57 3.65 6.16 8.79
CA VAL A 57 2.67 6.98 9.53
C VAL A 57 2.34 6.33 10.86
N PRO A 58 3.17 6.59 11.90
CA PRO A 58 2.96 6.01 13.22
C PRO A 58 1.62 6.40 13.88
N GLN A 59 1.06 7.57 13.54
CA GLN A 59 -0.20 8.08 14.09
C GLN A 59 -1.20 8.43 12.97
N PRO A 60 -1.78 7.42 12.29
CA PRO A 60 -2.62 7.65 11.12
C PRO A 60 -3.92 8.41 11.48
N ASP A 61 -4.48 8.18 12.66
CA ASP A 61 -5.67 8.86 13.15
C ASP A 61 -5.42 10.36 13.37
N LYS A 62 -4.26 10.73 13.92
CA LYS A 62 -3.84 12.12 14.11
C LYS A 62 -3.67 12.82 12.77
N VAL A 63 -2.92 12.22 11.85
CA VAL A 63 -2.67 12.79 10.51
C VAL A 63 -3.98 12.96 9.74
N MET A 64 -4.90 11.98 9.78
CA MET A 64 -6.21 12.10 9.14
C MET A 64 -7.09 13.21 9.74
N ARG A 65 -7.05 13.40 11.06
CA ARG A 65 -7.78 14.48 11.74
C ARG A 65 -7.28 15.85 11.28
N ILE A 66 -5.96 16.03 11.20
CA ILE A 66 -5.35 17.28 10.74
C ILE A 66 -5.64 17.49 9.25
N ALA A 67 -5.50 16.46 8.41
CA ALA A 67 -5.83 16.54 6.98
C ALA A 67 -7.27 17.02 6.75
N THR A 68 -8.22 16.46 7.50
CA THR A 68 -9.64 16.87 7.43
C THR A 68 -9.85 18.31 7.89
N MET A 69 -9.15 18.74 8.95
CA MET A 69 -9.21 20.12 9.44
C MET A 69 -8.67 21.10 8.40
N THR A 70 -7.48 20.83 7.85
CA THR A 70 -6.83 21.60 6.79
C THR A 70 -7.73 21.73 5.56
N GLN A 71 -8.36 20.64 5.11
CA GLN A 71 -9.31 20.66 4.00
C GLN A 71 -10.51 21.59 4.29
N LYS A 72 -11.10 21.49 5.49
CA LYS A 72 -12.24 22.35 5.87
C LYS A 72 -11.85 23.83 5.94
N LEU A 73 -10.66 24.14 6.44
CA LEU A 73 -10.14 25.51 6.44
C LEU A 73 -9.91 26.02 5.02
N LEU A 74 -9.37 25.19 4.12
CA LEU A 74 -9.22 25.54 2.71
C LEU A 74 -10.56 25.86 2.06
N ASP A 75 -11.59 25.05 2.33
CA ASP A 75 -12.93 25.27 1.80
C ASP A 75 -13.54 26.58 2.32
N GLU A 76 -13.31 26.93 3.59
CA GLU A 76 -13.76 28.19 4.18
C GLU A 76 -13.09 29.41 3.51
N ILE A 77 -11.76 29.36 3.30
CA ILE A 77 -11.04 30.47 2.62
C ILE A 77 -11.54 30.65 1.18
N LYS A 78 -12.00 29.57 0.53
CA LYS A 78 -12.57 29.63 -0.82
C LYS A 78 -14.01 30.15 -0.85
N ALA A 79 -14.73 30.07 0.26
CA ALA A 79 -16.16 30.39 0.34
C ALA A 79 -16.41 31.91 0.34
N ALA A 80 -15.58 32.68 1.06
CA ALA A 80 -15.73 34.14 1.15
C ALA A 80 -14.38 34.82 1.47
N PRO A 81 -14.24 36.13 1.15
CA PRO A 81 -13.07 36.92 1.54
C PRO A 81 -12.91 37.00 3.06
N LEU A 82 -11.67 36.93 3.54
CA LEU A 82 -11.36 36.97 4.98
C LEU A 82 -10.85 38.34 5.43
N ASP A 83 -11.19 38.69 6.67
CA ASP A 83 -10.60 39.84 7.35
C ASP A 83 -9.21 39.53 7.93
N ASP A 84 -8.45 40.58 8.25
CA ASP A 84 -7.07 40.47 8.73
C ASP A 84 -6.93 39.58 9.99
N PRO A 85 -7.80 39.69 11.01
CA PRO A 85 -7.76 38.80 12.17
C PRO A 85 -7.97 37.33 11.81
N SER A 86 -8.89 37.00 10.90
CA SER A 86 -9.13 35.63 10.47
C SER A 86 -7.93 35.07 9.73
N ARG A 87 -7.34 35.85 8.82
CA ARG A 87 -6.13 35.44 8.09
C ARG A 87 -4.95 35.17 9.02
N LYS A 88 -4.75 36.02 10.03
CA LYS A 88 -3.73 35.80 11.06
C LYS A 88 -3.96 34.49 11.81
N ARG A 89 -5.18 34.22 12.25
CA ARG A 89 -5.53 32.99 12.96
C ARG A 89 -5.33 31.73 12.10
N ILE A 90 -5.66 31.78 10.81
CA ILE A 90 -5.45 30.67 9.89
C ILE A 90 -3.95 30.43 9.65
N SER A 91 -3.15 31.49 9.53
CA SER A 91 -1.69 31.39 9.41
C SER A 91 -1.07 30.68 10.63
N GLU A 92 -1.47 31.07 11.84
CA GLU A 92 -1.03 30.42 13.09
C GLU A 92 -1.48 28.95 13.15
N ALA A 93 -2.72 28.67 12.73
CA ALA A 93 -3.24 27.31 12.64
C ALA A 93 -2.49 26.46 11.61
N TYR A 94 -2.05 27.04 10.49
CA TYR A 94 -1.26 26.37 9.47
C TYR A 94 0.11 25.93 10.03
N GLY A 95 0.84 26.84 10.68
CA GLY A 95 2.11 26.51 11.32
C GLY A 95 1.96 25.42 12.39
N THR A 96 0.92 25.53 13.23
CA THR A 96 0.61 24.50 14.24
C THR A 96 0.29 23.15 13.57
N SER A 97 -0.46 23.15 12.46
CA SER A 97 -0.81 21.93 11.73
C SER A 97 0.42 21.22 11.17
N ILE A 98 1.42 21.95 10.68
CA ILE A 98 2.68 21.37 10.21
C ILE A 98 3.41 20.66 11.33
N GLU A 99 3.57 21.30 12.48
CA GLU A 99 4.27 20.70 13.63
C GLU A 99 3.52 19.47 14.17
N GLU A 100 2.19 19.53 14.24
CA GLU A 100 1.37 18.40 14.63
C GLU A 100 1.46 17.25 13.62
N LEU A 101 1.53 17.53 12.31
CA LEU A 101 1.75 16.51 11.28
C LEU A 101 3.14 15.88 11.39
N LYS A 102 4.20 16.67 11.55
CA LYS A 102 5.58 16.17 11.72
C LYS A 102 5.67 15.18 12.87
N SER A 103 4.98 15.42 13.98
CA SER A 103 4.95 14.50 15.12
C SER A 103 4.19 13.18 14.86
N GLY A 104 3.35 13.13 13.83
CA GLY A 104 2.57 11.96 13.43
C GLY A 104 3.16 11.16 12.26
N LEU A 105 4.28 11.63 11.70
CA LEU A 105 4.98 11.04 10.55
C LEU A 105 6.32 10.45 10.99
N ASP A 106 6.86 9.51 10.20
CA ASP A 106 8.24 9.07 10.36
C ASP A 106 9.24 10.22 10.06
N PRO A 107 10.51 10.11 10.51
CA PRO A 107 11.50 11.19 10.34
C PRO A 107 11.78 11.59 8.88
N LYS A 108 11.72 10.67 7.93
CA LYS A 108 11.95 10.93 6.50
C LYS A 108 10.79 11.71 5.91
N LEU A 109 9.54 11.31 6.18
CA LEU A 109 8.36 12.07 5.74
C LEU A 109 8.24 13.43 6.44
N ALA A 110 8.60 13.52 7.72
CA ALA A 110 8.63 14.80 8.44
C ALA A 110 9.66 15.77 7.81
N ALA A 111 10.85 15.28 7.46
CA ALA A 111 11.87 16.08 6.78
C ALA A 111 11.46 16.47 5.34
N GLU A 112 10.74 15.58 4.65
CA GLU A 112 10.15 15.92 3.35
C GLU A 112 9.12 17.03 3.47
N LEU A 113 8.18 16.91 4.43
CA LEU A 113 7.16 17.92 4.69
C LEU A 113 7.81 19.27 4.98
N GLU A 114 8.80 19.31 5.87
CA GLU A 114 9.54 20.53 6.21
C GLU A 114 10.26 21.17 5.01
N ARG A 115 10.79 20.36 4.09
CA ARG A 115 11.44 20.88 2.86
C ARG A 115 10.45 21.50 1.89
N ILE A 116 9.21 21.01 1.82
CA ILE A 116 8.21 21.50 0.87
C ILE A 116 7.35 22.62 1.44
N THR A 117 7.23 22.75 2.77
CA THR A 117 6.45 23.79 3.43
C THR A 117 7.34 24.96 3.84
N GLU A 118 7.14 26.13 3.24
CA GLU A 118 7.80 27.37 3.66
C GLU A 118 6.92 28.12 4.69
N PRO A 119 7.44 28.51 5.87
CA PRO A 119 6.70 29.32 6.83
C PRO A 119 6.33 30.70 6.29
N PHE A 120 5.18 31.24 6.70
CA PHE A 120 4.81 32.62 6.38
C PHE A 120 5.76 33.63 7.04
N ALA A 121 5.97 34.77 6.38
CA ALA A 121 6.86 35.81 6.87
C ALA A 121 6.40 36.40 8.22
N GLU A 122 7.30 36.41 9.20
CA GLU A 122 7.03 36.95 10.53
C GLU A 122 6.61 38.43 10.49
N GLY A 123 5.64 38.79 11.32
CA GLY A 123 5.17 40.18 11.44
C GLY A 123 4.28 40.66 10.28
N SER A 124 3.98 39.81 9.30
CA SER A 124 3.06 40.11 8.20
C SER A 124 1.85 39.18 8.21
N THR A 125 0.67 39.71 7.88
CA THR A 125 -0.53 38.89 7.69
C THR A 125 -0.60 38.44 6.23
N PRO A 126 -0.55 37.12 5.95
CA PRO A 126 -0.65 36.64 4.58
C PRO A 126 -2.00 36.98 3.95
N SER A 127 -2.02 37.08 2.63
CA SER A 127 -3.23 37.28 1.83
C SER A 127 -4.08 36.00 1.71
N ASP A 128 -5.35 36.16 1.33
CA ASP A 128 -6.24 35.01 1.05
C ASP A 128 -5.67 34.06 0.00
N ALA A 129 -4.93 34.60 -0.97
CA ALA A 129 -4.31 33.82 -2.03
C ALA A 129 -3.16 32.97 -1.49
N GLU A 130 -2.28 33.56 -0.67
CA GLU A 130 -1.18 32.83 -0.02
C GLU A 130 -1.70 31.72 0.89
N LEU A 131 -2.73 32.01 1.70
CA LEU A 131 -3.37 31.00 2.55
C LEU A 131 -3.98 29.86 1.73
N ARG A 132 -4.66 30.16 0.61
CA ARG A 132 -5.23 29.13 -0.28
C ARG A 132 -4.16 28.23 -0.88
N ILE A 133 -3.06 28.79 -1.36
CA ILE A 133 -1.98 28.02 -1.97
C ILE A 133 -1.31 27.12 -0.93
N ALA A 134 -0.95 27.67 0.24
CA ALA A 134 -0.29 26.91 1.30
C ALA A 134 -1.16 25.74 1.82
N GLN A 135 -2.45 26.00 2.05
CA GLN A 135 -3.40 24.96 2.48
C GLN A 135 -3.63 23.91 1.39
N ALA A 136 -3.82 24.33 0.13
CA ALA A 136 -4.01 23.39 -0.98
C ALA A 136 -2.79 22.50 -1.23
N GLN A 137 -1.58 23.04 -1.06
CA GLN A 137 -0.35 22.26 -1.13
C GLN A 137 -0.33 21.18 -0.05
N LEU A 138 -0.68 21.53 1.19
CA LEU A 138 -0.69 20.59 2.31
C LEU A 138 -1.75 19.50 2.12
N VAL A 139 -2.97 19.88 1.71
CA VAL A 139 -4.03 18.92 1.36
C VAL A 139 -3.56 17.96 0.27
N GLY A 140 -3.08 18.48 -0.86
CA GLY A 140 -2.70 17.65 -2.00
C GLY A 140 -1.55 16.68 -1.69
N TRP A 141 -0.58 17.12 -0.89
CA TRP A 141 0.50 16.26 -0.42
C TRP A 141 -0.03 15.14 0.51
N LEU A 142 -0.93 15.47 1.44
CA LEU A 142 -1.54 14.48 2.33
C LEU A 142 -2.41 13.47 1.56
N GLU A 143 -3.19 13.92 0.58
CA GLU A 143 -3.96 13.04 -0.31
C GLU A 143 -3.04 12.07 -1.07
N GLY A 144 -1.95 12.58 -1.62
CA GLY A 144 -0.94 11.77 -2.31
C GLY A 144 -0.28 10.74 -1.38
N LEU A 145 0.06 11.13 -0.16
CA LEU A 145 0.60 10.24 0.86
C LEU A 145 -0.38 9.09 1.16
N PHE A 146 -1.63 9.40 1.47
CA PHE A 146 -2.63 8.38 1.79
C PHE A 146 -2.93 7.46 0.60
N GLN A 147 -2.99 8.00 -0.62
CA GLN A 147 -3.17 7.19 -1.82
C GLN A 147 -1.97 6.26 -2.07
N GLY A 148 -0.75 6.74 -1.85
CA GLY A 148 0.48 5.94 -1.95
C GLY A 148 0.47 4.77 -0.97
N ILE A 149 0.14 5.05 0.30
CA ILE A 149 0.02 4.04 1.37
C ILE A 149 -1.03 2.98 1.00
N GLN A 150 -2.22 3.39 0.57
CA GLN A 150 -3.29 2.46 0.18
C GLN A 150 -2.87 1.59 -1.01
N THR A 151 -2.21 2.18 -2.00
CA THR A 151 -1.72 1.46 -3.19
C THR A 151 -0.68 0.41 -2.80
N ALA A 152 0.25 0.78 -1.91
CA ALA A 152 1.30 -0.13 -1.44
C ALA A 152 0.70 -1.30 -0.62
N ILE A 153 -0.24 -1.03 0.29
CA ILE A 153 -0.94 -2.09 1.05
C ILE A 153 -1.70 -3.03 0.11
N PHE A 154 -2.41 -2.48 -0.88
CA PHE A 154 -3.12 -3.30 -1.85
C PHE A 154 -2.18 -4.20 -2.65
N ALA A 155 -1.04 -3.66 -3.12
CA ALA A 155 -0.02 -4.42 -3.82
C ALA A 155 0.57 -5.54 -2.95
N GLN A 156 0.86 -5.26 -1.66
CA GLN A 156 1.32 -6.26 -0.71
C GLN A 156 0.30 -7.39 -0.51
N GLN A 157 -0.98 -7.06 -0.35
CA GLN A 157 -2.05 -8.06 -0.22
C GLN A 157 -2.18 -8.94 -1.46
N MET A 158 -2.06 -8.35 -2.65
CA MET A 158 -2.12 -9.10 -3.91
C MET A 158 -0.91 -10.03 -4.07
N ALA A 159 0.29 -9.56 -3.75
CA ALA A 159 1.51 -10.38 -3.77
C ALA A 159 1.42 -11.55 -2.78
N ALA A 160 0.94 -11.30 -1.55
CA ALA A 160 0.75 -12.34 -0.54
C ALA A 160 -0.28 -13.39 -0.99
N ARG A 161 -1.38 -12.97 -1.63
CA ARG A 161 -2.38 -13.90 -2.20
C ARG A 161 -1.78 -14.77 -3.31
N ALA A 162 -1.01 -14.18 -4.23
CA ALA A 162 -0.36 -14.93 -5.30
C ALA A 162 0.65 -15.96 -4.75
N GLN A 163 1.41 -15.61 -3.72
CA GLN A 163 2.33 -16.54 -3.04
C GLN A 163 1.58 -17.71 -2.39
N LEU A 164 0.43 -17.45 -1.74
CA LEU A 164 -0.41 -18.50 -1.14
C LEU A 164 -1.01 -19.44 -2.20
N GLU A 165 -1.47 -18.90 -3.33
CA GLU A 165 -1.96 -19.71 -4.44
C GLU A 165 -0.86 -20.56 -5.06
N GLN A 166 0.35 -20.01 -5.22
CA GLN A 166 1.51 -20.74 -5.69
C GLN A 166 1.91 -21.88 -4.74
N MET A 167 1.93 -21.62 -3.42
CA MET A 167 2.15 -22.66 -2.42
C MET A 167 1.08 -23.75 -2.47
N ARG A 168 -0.20 -23.38 -2.57
CA ARG A 168 -1.30 -24.34 -2.74
C ARG A 168 -1.15 -25.20 -3.99
N ARG A 169 -0.67 -24.63 -5.10
CA ARG A 169 -0.42 -25.36 -6.35
C ARG A 169 0.83 -26.24 -6.30
N ALA A 170 1.80 -25.87 -5.47
CA ALA A 170 3.01 -26.65 -5.21
C ALA A 170 2.79 -27.81 -4.22
N LEU A 171 1.70 -27.80 -3.44
CA LEU A 171 1.32 -28.95 -2.62
C LEU A 171 0.77 -30.07 -3.53
N PRO A 172 1.27 -31.31 -3.41
CA PRO A 172 0.83 -32.41 -4.25
C PRO A 172 -0.66 -32.70 -4.06
N PRO A 173 -1.42 -32.97 -5.15
CA PRO A 173 -2.81 -33.40 -5.06
C PRO A 173 -2.86 -34.78 -4.39
N GLY A 174 -3.06 -34.81 -3.07
CA GLY A 174 -3.00 -36.08 -2.33
C GLY A 174 -3.20 -36.01 -0.81
N ALA A 175 -3.08 -34.85 -0.15
CA ALA A 175 -3.51 -34.71 1.24
C ALA A 175 -5.02 -34.41 1.34
N GLY A 176 -5.84 -35.11 0.55
CA GLY A 176 -7.24 -35.31 0.91
C GLY A 176 -7.30 -36.30 2.07
N PRO A 177 -8.27 -36.22 3.00
CA PRO A 177 -8.48 -37.29 3.95
C PRO A 177 -8.63 -38.60 3.18
N MET A 178 -7.68 -39.52 3.38
CA MET A 178 -7.70 -40.85 2.77
C MET A 178 -9.06 -41.51 3.06
N PRO A 179 -9.83 -41.91 2.03
CA PRO A 179 -10.97 -42.79 2.21
C PRO A 179 -10.43 -44.21 2.45
N GLY A 180 -10.00 -44.48 3.67
CA GLY A 180 -9.70 -45.81 4.17
C GLY A 180 -10.92 -46.41 4.85
N GLN A 181 -11.62 -47.31 4.15
CA GLN A 181 -12.52 -48.33 4.71
C GLN A 181 -11.81 -49.23 5.76
N PRO A 182 -12.50 -50.11 6.51
CA PRO A 182 -13.86 -50.09 7.03
C PRO A 182 -13.86 -50.41 8.56
N GLY A 183 -14.22 -49.44 9.40
CA GLY A 183 -14.46 -49.69 10.83
C GLY A 183 -15.79 -50.41 11.05
N GLN A 184 -15.76 -51.53 11.76
CA GLN A 184 -16.85 -52.48 12.04
C GLN A 184 -18.19 -51.84 12.46
N PRO A 185 -19.34 -52.52 12.20
CA PRO A 185 -20.63 -52.09 12.70
C PRO A 185 -20.65 -52.11 14.23
N GLY A 186 -20.85 -50.94 14.84
CA GLY A 186 -21.12 -50.82 16.26
C GLY A 186 -22.39 -51.59 16.62
N GLN A 187 -22.28 -52.51 17.57
CA GLN A 187 -23.44 -53.06 18.26
C GLN A 187 -24.07 -51.98 19.16
N PRO A 188 -25.42 -51.89 19.22
CA PRO A 188 -26.12 -50.98 20.10
C PRO A 188 -26.26 -51.59 21.50
N GLY A 189 -25.57 -51.03 22.49
CA GLY A 189 -25.64 -51.40 23.89
C GLY A 189 -26.06 -50.22 24.77
N GLN A 190 -27.37 -50.08 24.92
CA GLN A 190 -28.24 -49.43 25.92
C GLN A 190 -27.73 -48.39 26.97
N PRO A 191 -28.67 -47.52 27.42
CA PRO A 191 -28.40 -46.36 28.28
C PRO A 191 -28.47 -46.71 29.78
N GLY A 192 -27.41 -46.38 30.52
CA GLY A 192 -27.40 -46.36 31.98
C GLY A 192 -27.74 -44.96 32.50
N HIS A 193 -29.01 -44.77 32.86
CA HIS A 193 -29.50 -43.64 33.65
C HIS A 193 -29.18 -43.94 35.12
N ASP A 194 -28.44 -43.06 35.81
CA ASP A 194 -28.28 -43.13 37.26
C ASP A 194 -28.99 -41.93 37.92
N PRO A 195 -30.16 -42.14 38.55
CA PRO A 195 -30.95 -41.08 39.16
C PRO A 195 -30.60 -40.97 40.64
N ASN A 196 -29.41 -40.49 40.98
CA ASN A 196 -29.12 -40.22 42.39
C ASN A 196 -28.05 -39.15 42.64
N GLN A 197 -28.33 -37.92 42.19
CA GLN A 197 -27.67 -36.74 42.75
C GLN A 197 -28.67 -35.60 42.95
N PRO A 198 -29.10 -35.35 44.20
CA PRO A 198 -29.72 -34.09 44.58
C PRO A 198 -28.73 -33.17 45.29
N GLY A 199 -28.56 -31.96 44.74
CA GLY A 199 -28.72 -30.75 45.56
C GLY A 199 -27.50 -29.86 45.83
N SER A 200 -27.77 -28.56 45.69
CA SER A 200 -27.06 -27.37 46.23
C SER A 200 -25.86 -26.90 45.41
N GLY A 201 -25.73 -25.66 44.97
CA GLY A 201 -26.27 -24.35 45.38
C GLY A 201 -25.14 -23.36 45.01
N GLY A 202 -25.34 -22.36 44.18
CA GLY A 202 -25.76 -21.03 44.60
C GLY A 202 -24.69 -19.98 44.22
N SER A 203 -25.18 -18.82 43.74
CA SER A 203 -24.63 -17.45 43.85
C SER A 203 -23.33 -17.00 43.16
N GLY A 204 -23.40 -15.81 42.55
CA GLY A 204 -22.31 -14.82 42.38
C GLY A 204 -22.00 -14.46 40.92
N MET A 205 -22.69 -13.54 40.25
CA MET A 205 -22.45 -12.08 40.28
C MET A 205 -20.98 -11.69 40.42
N TYR A 206 -20.34 -11.22 39.34
CA TYR A 206 -19.44 -10.07 39.39
C TYR A 206 -19.56 -9.26 38.09
N LEU A 207 -19.51 -7.95 38.31
CA LEU A 207 -19.62 -6.83 37.37
C LEU A 207 -18.52 -6.82 36.32
#